data_AF-A0A516Q324-F1
#
_entry.id   AF-A0A516Q324-F1
#
_cell.length_a   1.000
_cell.length_b   1.000
_cell.length_c   1.000
_cell.angle_alpha   90.00
_cell.angle_beta   90.00
_cell.angle_gamma   90.00
#
_symmetry.space_group_name_H-M   'P 1'
#
loop_
_entity.id
_entity.type
_entity.pdbx_description
1 polymer ?
#
loop_
_entity_poly.entity_id
_entity_poly.type
_entity_poly.pdbx_seq_one_letter_code
_entity_poly.pdbx_strand_id
1 'polypeptide(L)'
;MSISFGPELVGTTAKTLQVLLRRALDGTELTEPQWVTLRLAGRGESADADALVAAARDRAHFENAADLVETLTARDLLADGALTESARTLMAGVRERTAALAGGLWEDLPAADVAATERILNTLLERGREVLSRAA
;
A
#
# COMPACT_ATOMS: atom_id res chain seq x y z
N MET A 1 14.16 -9.58 22.63
CA MET A 1 13.39 -8.48 23.25
C MET A 1 12.01 -8.46 22.59
N SER A 2 10.93 -8.44 23.36
CA SER A 2 9.55 -8.46 22.82
C SER A 2 8.91 -7.09 23.04
N ILE A 3 8.33 -6.51 21.99
CA ILE A 3 7.54 -5.27 22.08
C ILE A 3 6.09 -5.67 22.33
N SER A 4 5.42 -5.09 23.32
CA SER A 4 4.00 -5.34 23.58
C SER A 4 3.12 -4.84 22.43
N PHE A 5 1.97 -5.47 22.22
CA PHE A 5 1.01 -4.98 21.22
C PHE A 5 0.56 -3.55 21.54
N GLY A 6 0.75 -2.64 20.58
CA GLY A 6 0.50 -1.22 20.72
C GLY A 6 1.10 -0.40 19.58
N PRO A 7 1.02 0.94 19.63
CA PRO A 7 1.49 1.82 18.57
C PRO A 7 2.95 1.61 18.17
N GLU A 8 3.82 1.31 19.13
CA GLU A 8 5.25 1.05 18.89
C GLU A 8 5.47 -0.22 18.05
N LEU A 9 4.83 -1.33 18.42
CA LEU A 9 4.94 -2.59 17.67
C LEU A 9 4.39 -2.42 16.24
N VAL A 10 3.21 -1.81 16.11
CA VAL A 10 2.59 -1.56 14.80
C VAL A 10 3.49 -0.67 13.94
N GLY A 11 3.96 0.45 14.49
CA GLY A 11 4.81 1.40 13.77
C GLY A 11 6.17 0.79 13.38
N THR A 12 6.79 0.02 14.25
CA THR A 12 8.07 -0.65 13.97
C THR A 12 7.91 -1.73 12.90
N THR A 13 6.82 -2.51 12.97
CA THR A 13 6.48 -3.52 11.96
C THR A 13 6.26 -2.87 10.60
N ALA A 14 5.43 -1.82 10.53
CA ALA A 14 5.15 -1.09 9.29
C ALA A 14 6.43 -0.51 8.68
N LYS A 15 7.29 0.14 9.46
CA LYS A 15 8.58 0.68 8.99
C LYS A 15 9.52 -0.41 8.47
N THR A 16 9.53 -1.57 9.12
CA THR A 16 10.34 -2.72 8.69
C THR A 16 9.85 -3.23 7.32
N LEU A 17 8.54 -3.41 7.17
CA LEU A 17 7.94 -3.80 5.89
C LEU A 17 8.18 -2.74 4.80
N GLN A 18 8.16 -1.44 5.16
CA GLN A 18 8.48 -0.34 4.26
C GLN A 18 9.93 -0.36 3.78
N VAL A 19 10.89 -0.74 4.63
CA VAL A 19 12.30 -0.94 4.21
C VAL A 19 12.41 -2.08 3.20
N LEU A 20 11.71 -3.19 3.43
CA LEU A 20 11.69 -4.33 2.50
C LEU A 20 11.06 -3.96 1.16
N LEU A 21 9.94 -3.23 1.18
CA LEU A 21 9.32 -2.70 -0.03
C LEU A 21 10.29 -1.79 -0.79
N ARG A 22 10.96 -0.86 -0.13
CA ARG A 22 11.94 0.02 -0.78
C ARG A 22 13.07 -0.75 -1.46
N ARG A 23 13.54 -1.85 -0.86
CA ARG A 23 14.50 -2.76 -1.51
C ARG A 23 13.91 -3.45 -2.74
N ALA A 24 12.63 -3.86 -2.70
CA ALA A 24 11.96 -4.46 -3.86
C ALA A 24 11.68 -3.47 -5.00
N LEU A 25 11.57 -2.17 -4.68
CA LEU A 25 11.40 -1.08 -5.64
C LEU A 25 12.73 -0.58 -6.22
N ASP A 26 13.88 -1.01 -5.69
CA ASP A 26 15.17 -0.55 -6.19
C ASP A 26 15.33 -0.88 -7.68
N GLY A 27 15.84 0.08 -8.45
CA GLY A 27 15.94 0.00 -9.91
C GLY A 27 14.63 0.14 -10.71
N THR A 28 13.49 0.47 -10.09
CA THR A 28 12.21 0.71 -10.80
C THR A 28 11.85 2.17 -11.03
N GLU A 29 12.61 3.09 -10.43
CA GLU A 29 12.29 4.52 -10.36
C GLU A 29 10.92 4.83 -9.73
N LEU A 30 10.26 3.86 -9.08
CA LEU A 30 9.03 4.08 -8.34
C LEU A 30 9.36 4.51 -6.91
N THR A 31 8.68 5.56 -6.46
CA THR A 31 8.59 5.86 -5.03
C THR A 31 7.52 4.98 -4.38
N GLU A 32 7.54 4.90 -3.04
CA GLU A 32 6.50 4.17 -2.31
C GLU A 32 5.09 4.73 -2.55
N PRO A 33 4.85 6.06 -2.49
CA PRO A 33 3.51 6.59 -2.79
C PRO A 33 3.04 6.23 -4.21
N GLN A 34 3.94 6.27 -5.20
CA GLN A 34 3.64 5.84 -6.57
C GLN A 34 3.27 4.35 -6.63
N TRP A 35 4.03 3.49 -5.94
CA TRP A 35 3.72 2.07 -5.83
C TRP A 35 2.34 1.80 -5.20
N VAL A 36 2.03 2.51 -4.10
CA VAL A 36 0.72 2.39 -3.43
C VAL A 36 -0.41 2.86 -4.35
N THR A 37 -0.24 3.97 -5.06
CA THR A 37 -1.23 4.46 -6.03
C THR A 37 -1.47 3.44 -7.16
N LEU A 38 -0.42 2.84 -7.73
CA LEU A 38 -0.57 1.75 -8.71
C LEU A 38 -1.28 0.52 -8.11
N ARG A 39 -1.02 0.18 -6.85
CA ARG A 39 -1.75 -0.88 -6.16
C ARG A 39 -3.23 -0.58 -5.97
N LEU A 40 -3.60 0.68 -5.73
CA LEU A 40 -5.00 1.09 -5.64
C LEU A 40 -5.68 0.97 -7.01
N ALA A 41 -5.04 1.46 -8.07
CA ALA A 41 -5.52 1.31 -9.45
C ALA A 41 -5.73 -0.17 -9.83
N GLY A 42 -4.79 -1.05 -9.46
CA GLY A 42 -4.85 -2.48 -9.76
C GLY A 42 -5.93 -3.27 -9.01
N ARG A 43 -6.58 -2.69 -8.00
CA ARG A 43 -7.75 -3.31 -7.35
C ARG A 43 -9.04 -3.13 -8.15
N GLY A 44 -9.03 -2.27 -9.17
CA GLY A 44 -10.22 -1.98 -9.98
C GLY A 44 -11.32 -1.22 -9.23
N GLU A 45 -10.97 -0.55 -8.13
CA GLU A 45 -11.91 0.22 -7.31
C GLU A 45 -12.14 1.64 -7.87
N SER A 46 -11.28 2.11 -8.78
CA SER A 46 -11.36 3.43 -9.39
C SER A 46 -11.99 3.33 -10.77
N ALA A 47 -13.06 4.08 -11.00
CA ALA A 47 -13.72 4.16 -12.31
C ALA A 47 -12.94 5.01 -13.32
N ASP A 48 -12.15 5.98 -12.82
CA ASP A 48 -11.38 6.96 -13.58
C ASP A 48 -10.22 7.51 -12.72
N ALA A 49 -9.50 8.49 -13.28
CA ALA A 49 -8.39 9.15 -12.59
C ALA A 49 -8.82 9.92 -11.31
N ASP A 50 -9.97 10.58 -11.31
CA ASP A 50 -10.45 11.36 -10.16
C ASP A 50 -10.84 10.46 -8.99
N ALA A 51 -11.47 9.32 -9.28
CA ALA A 51 -11.77 8.28 -8.31
C ALA A 51 -10.48 7.71 -7.70
N LEU A 52 -9.42 7.55 -8.50
CA LEU A 52 -8.11 7.11 -8.00
C LEU A 52 -7.46 8.15 -7.09
N VAL A 53 -7.54 9.44 -7.44
CA VAL A 53 -7.06 10.54 -6.58
C VAL A 53 -7.81 10.53 -5.25
N ALA A 54 -9.14 10.39 -5.28
CA ALA A 54 -9.96 10.31 -4.07
C ALA A 54 -9.58 9.09 -3.21
N ALA A 55 -9.39 7.92 -3.83
CA ALA A 55 -8.98 6.70 -3.14
C ALA A 55 -7.59 6.83 -2.50
N ALA A 56 -6.63 7.48 -3.18
CA ALA A 56 -5.29 7.72 -2.66
C ALA A 56 -5.29 8.70 -1.47
N ARG A 57 -6.14 9.75 -1.51
CA ARG A 57 -6.33 10.66 -0.35
C ARG A 57 -6.97 9.94 0.84
N ASP A 58 -8.03 9.19 0.58
CA ASP A 58 -8.82 8.55 1.63
C ASP A 58 -8.08 7.37 2.29
N ARG A 59 -7.54 6.46 1.48
CA ARG A 59 -6.99 5.19 1.97
C ARG A 59 -5.51 5.24 2.29
N ALA A 60 -4.75 6.11 1.62
CA ALA A 60 -3.31 6.24 1.81
C ALA A 60 -2.89 7.58 2.43
N HIS A 61 -3.86 8.49 2.66
CA HIS A 61 -3.62 9.80 3.28
C HIS A 61 -2.57 10.64 2.53
N PHE A 62 -2.47 10.48 1.20
CA PHE A 62 -1.57 11.27 0.38
C PHE A 62 -2.19 12.63 0.05
N GLU A 63 -1.66 13.70 0.62
CA GLU A 63 -2.10 15.08 0.34
C GLU A 63 -1.86 15.45 -1.14
N ASN A 64 -0.77 14.95 -1.73
CA ASN A 64 -0.37 15.16 -3.12
C ASN A 64 -0.88 14.06 -4.09
N ALA A 65 -2.03 13.46 -3.79
CA ALA A 65 -2.58 12.36 -4.60
C ALA A 65 -2.75 12.69 -6.09
N ALA A 66 -3.13 13.94 -6.43
CA ALA A 66 -3.28 14.38 -7.81
C ALA A 66 -1.95 14.32 -8.57
N ASP A 67 -0.89 14.89 -8.00
CA ASP A 67 0.46 14.88 -8.57
C ASP A 67 0.99 13.44 -8.77
N LEU A 68 0.66 12.52 -7.85
CA LEU A 68 1.02 11.11 -7.98
C LEU A 68 0.36 10.45 -9.19
N VAL A 69 -0.94 10.67 -9.39
CA VAL A 69 -1.69 10.12 -10.52
C VAL A 69 -1.22 10.74 -11.84
N GLU A 70 -1.00 12.06 -11.87
CA GLU A 70 -0.46 12.76 -13.05
C GLU A 70 0.93 12.23 -13.42
N THR A 71 1.85 12.13 -12.44
CA THR A 71 3.21 11.61 -12.67
C THR A 71 3.20 10.18 -13.21
N LEU A 72 2.33 9.32 -12.67
CA LEU A 72 2.21 7.94 -13.15
C LEU A 72 1.58 7.85 -14.55
N THR A 73 0.66 8.75 -14.87
CA THR A 73 0.07 8.87 -16.22
C THR A 73 1.12 9.35 -17.22
N ALA A 74 1.90 10.37 -16.88
CA ALA A 74 3.00 10.88 -17.71
C ALA A 74 4.09 9.83 -17.98
N ARG A 75 4.22 8.83 -17.09
CA ARG A 75 5.13 7.68 -17.23
C ARG A 75 4.52 6.49 -17.99
N ASP A 76 3.32 6.62 -18.55
CA ASP A 76 2.59 5.52 -19.20
C ASP A 76 2.35 4.32 -18.28
N LEU A 77 2.22 4.56 -16.97
CA LEU A 77 1.88 3.53 -15.98
C LEU A 77 0.39 3.55 -15.61
N LEU A 78 -0.29 4.66 -15.88
CA LEU A 78 -1.73 4.79 -15.76
C LEU A 78 -2.33 5.30 -17.06
N ALA A 79 -3.53 4.82 -17.37
CA ALA A 79 -4.42 5.35 -18.39
C ALA A 79 -5.83 5.41 -17.79
N ASP A 80 -6.37 6.61 -17.65
CA ASP A 80 -7.70 6.86 -17.06
C ASP A 80 -7.93 6.17 -15.71
N GLY A 81 -6.96 6.31 -14.79
CA GLY A 81 -7.02 5.69 -13.46
C GLY A 81 -6.80 4.16 -13.43
N ALA A 82 -6.63 3.52 -14.59
CA ALA A 82 -6.35 2.09 -14.71
C ALA A 82 -4.89 1.81 -15.06
N LEU A 83 -4.43 0.59 -14.74
CA LEU A 83 -3.06 0.16 -15.06
C LEU A 83 -2.87 -0.13 -16.56
N THR A 84 -1.82 0.45 -17.14
CA THR A 84 -1.34 0.03 -18.47
C THR A 84 -0.73 -1.37 -18.42
N GLU A 85 -0.44 -1.95 -19.59
CA GLU A 85 0.30 -3.23 -19.67
C GLU A 85 1.71 -3.12 -19.08
N SER A 86 2.38 -2.01 -19.37
CA SER A 86 3.71 -1.67 -18.84
C SER A 86 3.70 -1.66 -17.30
N ALA A 87 2.67 -1.03 -16.70
CA ALA A 87 2.52 -1.04 -15.25
C ALA A 87 2.22 -2.43 -14.69
N ARG A 88 1.37 -3.22 -15.34
CA ARG A 88 1.06 -4.60 -14.91
C ARG A 88 2.31 -5.47 -14.89
N THR A 89 3.17 -5.35 -15.91
CA THR A 89 4.47 -6.03 -15.99
C THR A 89 5.42 -5.56 -14.90
N LEU A 90 5.59 -4.25 -14.74
CA LEU A 90 6.42 -3.65 -13.69
C LEU A 90 5.99 -4.13 -12.30
N MET A 91 4.68 -4.11 -12.04
CA MET A 91 4.13 -4.54 -10.76
C MET A 91 4.29 -6.03 -10.51
N ALA A 92 4.22 -6.87 -11.55
CA ALA A 92 4.52 -8.30 -11.41
C ALA A 92 5.96 -8.51 -10.93
N GLY A 93 6.94 -7.85 -11.57
CA GLY A 93 8.35 -7.94 -11.16
C GLY A 93 8.61 -7.43 -9.75
N VAL A 94 7.96 -6.34 -9.32
CA VAL A 94 8.05 -5.89 -7.91
C VAL A 94 7.42 -6.89 -6.95
N ARG A 95 6.27 -7.50 -7.29
CA ARG A 95 5.64 -8.54 -6.45
C ARG A 95 6.54 -9.76 -6.31
N GLU A 96 7.16 -10.22 -7.38
CA GLU A 96 8.12 -11.35 -7.35
C GLU A 96 9.32 -11.04 -6.47
N ARG A 97 9.93 -9.85 -6.63
CA ARG A 97 11.04 -9.41 -5.74
C ARG A 97 10.61 -9.31 -4.29
N THR A 98 9.40 -8.80 -4.03
CA THR A 98 8.85 -8.70 -2.67
C THR A 98 8.65 -10.09 -2.08
N ALA A 99 8.10 -11.03 -2.84
CA ALA A 99 7.92 -12.42 -2.41
C ALA A 99 9.26 -13.09 -2.10
N ALA A 100 10.29 -12.87 -2.93
CA ALA A 100 11.63 -13.40 -2.68
C ALA A 100 12.28 -12.81 -1.41
N LEU A 101 12.06 -11.52 -1.14
CA LEU A 101 12.66 -10.82 0.02
C LEU A 101 11.91 -11.04 1.34
N ALA A 102 10.58 -11.16 1.27
CA ALA A 102 9.70 -11.06 2.43
C ALA A 102 8.71 -12.22 2.53
N GLY A 103 8.70 -13.16 1.57
CA GLY A 103 7.76 -14.30 1.56
C GLY A 103 7.84 -15.15 2.83
N GLY A 104 9.07 -15.50 3.24
CA GLY A 104 9.32 -16.28 4.45
C GLY A 104 8.90 -15.60 5.75
N LEU A 105 8.59 -14.29 5.76
CA LEU A 105 8.04 -13.62 6.94
C LEU A 105 6.60 -14.05 7.26
N TRP A 106 5.90 -14.58 6.26
CA TRP A 106 4.48 -14.96 6.36
C TRP A 106 4.29 -16.47 6.51
N GLU A 107 5.37 -17.25 6.42
CA GLU A 107 5.35 -18.71 6.54
C GLU A 107 5.18 -19.13 8.01
N ASP A 108 4.55 -20.29 8.22
CA ASP A 108 4.36 -20.94 9.53
C ASP A 108 3.67 -20.10 10.62
N LEU A 109 2.96 -19.02 10.25
CA LEU A 109 2.16 -18.25 11.19
C LEU A 109 0.89 -19.02 11.61
N PRO A 110 0.56 -19.11 12.92
CA PRO A 110 -0.66 -19.79 13.36
C PRO A 110 -1.92 -19.11 12.80
N ALA A 111 -2.76 -19.87 12.09
CA ALA A 111 -3.94 -19.33 11.40
C ALA A 111 -4.91 -18.58 12.35
N ALA A 112 -5.06 -19.05 13.59
CA ALA A 112 -5.88 -18.39 14.59
C ALA A 112 -5.35 -17.00 14.98
N ASP A 113 -4.02 -16.86 15.10
CA ASP A 113 -3.35 -15.61 15.46
C ASP A 113 -3.38 -14.61 14.29
N VAL A 114 -3.22 -15.11 13.05
CA VAL A 114 -3.40 -14.29 11.84
C VAL A 114 -4.81 -13.72 11.78
N ALA A 115 -5.83 -14.55 11.95
CA ALA A 115 -7.23 -14.11 11.94
C ALA A 115 -7.54 -13.13 13.09
N ALA A 116 -6.96 -13.34 14.28
CA ALA A 116 -7.11 -12.41 15.39
C ALA A 116 -6.45 -11.05 15.11
N THR A 117 -5.24 -11.07 14.56
CA THR A 117 -4.50 -9.87 14.18
C THR A 117 -5.24 -9.09 13.09
N GLU A 118 -5.76 -9.77 12.07
CA GLU A 118 -6.58 -9.17 11.02
C GLU A 118 -7.80 -8.44 11.60
N ARG A 119 -8.57 -9.09 12.48
CA ARG A 119 -9.72 -8.45 13.13
C ARG A 119 -9.31 -7.20 13.91
N ILE A 120 -8.27 -7.31 14.74
CA ILE A 120 -7.83 -6.20 15.59
C ILE A 120 -7.36 -5.02 14.74
N LEU A 121 -6.51 -5.25 13.74
CA LEU A 121 -5.99 -4.18 12.89
C LEU A 121 -7.11 -3.51 12.09
N ASN A 122 -8.09 -4.26 11.59
CA ASN A 122 -9.26 -3.68 10.92
C ASN A 122 -10.11 -2.83 11.89
N THR A 123 -10.34 -3.28 13.12
CA THR A 123 -11.02 -2.48 14.14
C THR A 123 -10.27 -1.18 14.46
N LEU A 124 -8.93 -1.21 14.51
CA LEU A 124 -8.14 0.00 14.71
C LEU A 124 -8.24 0.96 13.52
N LEU A 125 -8.24 0.46 12.28
CA LEU A 125 -8.42 1.27 11.07
C LEU A 125 -9.80 1.95 11.05
N GLU A 126 -10.87 1.21 11.36
CA GLU A 126 -12.24 1.75 11.43
C GLU A 126 -12.33 2.89 12.45
N ARG A 127 -11.88 2.65 13.69
CA ARG A 127 -11.87 3.67 14.74
C ARG A 127 -11.00 4.88 14.37
N GLY A 128 -9.87 4.66 13.71
CA GLY A 128 -9.01 5.74 13.21
C GLY A 128 -9.73 6.64 12.23
N ARG A 129 -10.46 6.06 11.27
CA ARG A 129 -11.28 6.80 10.31
C ARG A 129 -12.39 7.61 10.99
N GLU A 130 -13.08 7.04 11.97
CA GLU A 130 -14.10 7.74 12.76
C GLU A 130 -13.54 8.93 13.56
N VAL A 131 -12.28 8.83 14.01
CA VAL A 131 -11.60 9.96 14.67
C VAL A 131 -11.29 11.06 13.66
N LEU A 132 -10.73 10.71 12.50
CA LEU A 132 -10.39 11.67 11.45
C LEU A 132 -11.63 12.37 10.88
N SER A 133 -12.74 11.66 10.69
CA SER A 133 -13.99 12.24 10.18
C SER A 133 -14.65 13.22 11.15
N ARG A 134 -14.37 13.12 12.45
CA ARG A 134 -14.86 14.06 13.48
C ARG A 134 -13.96 15.27 13.66
N ALA A 135 -12.72 15.20 13.18
CA ALA A 135 -11.73 16.26 13.30
C ALA A 135 -11.67 17.20 12.08
N ALA A 136 -12.35 16.83 10.98
CA ALA A 136 -12.55 17.62 9.77
C ALA A 136 -13.79 18.52 9.88
#